data_AF-A0A536K6Q8-F1
#
_entry.id   AF-A0A536K6Q8-F1
#
_cell.length_a   1.000
_cell.length_b   1.000
_cell.length_c   1.000
_cell.angle_alpha   90.00
_cell.angle_beta   90.00
_cell.angle_gamma   90.00
#
_symmetry.space_group_name_H-M   'P 1'
#
loop_
_entity.id
_entity.type
_entity.pdbx_description
1 polymer ?
#
loop_
_entity_poly.entity_id
_entity_poly.type
_entity_poly.pdbx_seq_one_letter_code
_entity_poly.pdbx_strand_id
1 'polypeptide(L)' 'MKNTMGVELSDSERALVECYQDLVRVLRESQDLAPFERRNALKAVAALWQVVNGLDLDPGNIYEIGA' A
#
# COMPACT_ATOMS: atom_id res chain seq x y z
N MET A 1 0.54 -6.12 14.97
CA MET A 1 0.17 -4.76 14.49
C MET A 1 -1.31 -4.63 14.78
N LYS A 2 -1.74 -3.55 15.42
CA LYS A 2 -3.17 -3.34 15.73
C LYS A 2 -3.79 -2.37 14.75
N ASN A 3 -5.03 -2.63 14.35
CA ASN A 3 -5.84 -1.67 13.62
C ASN A 3 -6.44 -0.60 14.54
N THR A 4 -7.19 0.35 13.96
CA THR A 4 -7.83 1.45 14.72
C THR A 4 -8.88 0.97 15.72
N MET A 5 -9.39 -0.25 15.54
CA MET A 5 -10.33 -0.92 16.44
C MET A 5 -9.63 -1.69 17.57
N GLY A 6 -8.29 -1.69 17.61
CA GLY A 6 -7.50 -2.38 18.64
C GLY A 6 -7.33 -3.89 18.43
N VAL A 7 -7.76 -4.42 17.28
CA VAL A 7 -7.64 -5.83 16.89
C VAL A 7 -6.24 -6.11 16.35
N GLU A 8 -5.60 -7.19 16.80
CA GLU A 8 -4.33 -7.64 16.23
C GLU A 8 -4.56 -8.27 14.86
N LEU A 9 -3.78 -7.80 13.89
CA LEU A 9 -3.71 -8.40 12.56
C LEU A 9 -3.03 -9.77 12.64
N SER A 10 -3.59 -10.71 11.87
CA SER A 10 -2.95 -11.97 11.52
C SER A 10 -1.64 -11.73 10.76
N ASP A 11 -0.81 -12.77 10.68
CA ASP A 11 0.46 -12.70 9.95
C ASP A 11 0.25 -12.43 8.45
N SER A 12 -0.82 -12.97 7.86
CA SER A 12 -1.16 -12.74 6.44
C SER A 12 -1.60 -11.30 6.19
N GLU A 13 -2.43 -10.73 7.06
CA GLU A 13 -2.85 -9.33 6.95
C GLU A 13 -1.66 -8.38 7.12
N ARG A 14 -0.78 -8.68 8.07
CA ARG A 14 0.45 -7.92 8.27
C ARG A 14 1.33 -7.92 7.03
N ALA A 15 1.52 -9.08 6.40
CA ALA A 15 2.29 -9.17 5.16
C ALA A 15 1.70 -8.32 4.02
N LEU A 16 0.37 -8.27 3.90
CA LEU A 16 -0.30 -7.41 2.91
C LEU A 16 -0.08 -5.92 3.18
N VAL A 17 -0.12 -5.51 4.45
CA VAL A 17 0.17 -4.12 4.87
C VAL A 17 1.64 -3.76 4.59
N GLU A 18 2.57 -4.67 4.86
CA GLU A 18 3.99 -4.47 4.57
C GLU A 18 4.23 -4.33 3.06
N CYS A 19 3.61 -5.18 2.22
CA CYS A 19 3.66 -5.04 0.77
C CYS A 19 3.15 -3.69 0.27
N TYR A 20 2.06 -3.18 0.87
CA TYR A 20 1.54 -1.84 0.55
C TYR A 20 2.58 -0.76 0.84
N GLN A 21 3.13 -0.77 2.06
CA GLN A 21 4.08 0.24 2.52
C GLN A 21 5.36 0.25 1.68
N ASP A 22 5.89 -0.94 1.37
CA ASP A 22 7.07 -1.08 0.53
C ASP A 22 6.84 -0.59 -0.88
N LEU A 23 5.69 -0.91 -1.49
CA LEU A 23 5.40 -0.48 -2.85
C LEU A 23 5.15 1.03 -2.94
N VAL A 24 4.49 1.62 -1.94
CA VAL A 24 4.36 3.07 -1.80
C VAL A 24 5.73 3.74 -1.70
N ARG A 25 6.64 3.19 -0.89
CA ARG A 25 8.01 3.70 -0.77
C ARG A 25 8.73 3.67 -2.12
N VAL A 26 8.70 2.53 -2.81
CA VAL A 26 9.30 2.37 -4.15
C VAL A 26 8.75 3.41 -5.13
N LEU A 27 7.43 3.63 -5.17
CA LEU A 27 6.81 4.58 -6.10
C LEU A 27 7.11 6.05 -5.78
N ARG A 28 7.41 6.38 -4.51
CA ARG A 28 7.79 7.74 -4.08
C ARG A 28 9.25 8.04 -4.34
N GLU A 29 10.12 7.05 -4.15
CA GLU A 29 11.58 7.23 -4.18
C GLU A 29 12.21 6.88 -5.53
N SER A 30 11.59 5.98 -6.32
CA SER A 30 12.20 5.49 -7.55
C SER A 30 11.98 6.43 -8.73
N GLN A 31 13.08 6.79 -9.39
CA GLN A 31 13.08 7.46 -10.70
C GLN A 31 13.37 6.49 -11.87
N ASP A 32 13.67 5.23 -11.56
CA ASP A 32 14.28 4.29 -12.51
C ASP A 32 13.29 3.23 -13.04
N LEU A 33 12.03 3.26 -12.61
CA LEU A 33 11.01 2.36 -13.10
C LEU A 33 10.68 2.65 -14.57
N ALA A 34 10.69 1.60 -15.39
CA ALA A 34 10.14 1.70 -16.74
C ALA A 34 8.65 2.08 -16.67
N PRO A 35 8.10 2.76 -17.70
CA PRO A 35 6.71 3.25 -17.66
C PRO A 35 5.66 2.17 -17.36
N PHE A 36 5.87 0.94 -17.85
CA PHE A 36 4.94 -0.17 -17.59
C PHE A 36 5.03 -0.66 -16.13
N GLU A 37 6.20 -0.65 -15.52
CA GLU A 37 6.43 -1.05 -14.13
C GLU A 37 5.73 -0.06 -13.20
N ARG A 38 5.99 1.24 -13.39
CA ARG A 38 5.33 2.30 -12.61
C ARG A 38 3.80 2.21 -12.71
N ARG A 39 3.26 2.03 -13.92
CA ARG A 39 1.81 1.91 -14.13
C ARG A 39 1.22 0.69 -13.43
N ASN A 40 1.87 -0.47 -13.50
CA ASN A 40 1.35 -1.68 -12.87
C ASN A 40 1.54 -1.65 -11.35
N ALA A 41 2.63 -1.08 -10.84
CA ALA A 41 2.85 -0.86 -9.43
C ALA A 41 1.79 0.09 -8.83
N LEU A 42 1.40 1.17 -9.52
CA LEU A 42 0.30 2.04 -9.10
C LEU A 42 -1.04 1.29 -8.98
N LYS A 43 -1.34 0.38 -9.91
CA LYS A 43 -2.54 -0.47 -9.82
C LYS A 43 -2.49 -1.41 -8.61
N ALA A 44 -1.34 -2.02 -8.36
CA ALA A 44 -1.15 -2.88 -7.19
C ALA A 44 -1.28 -2.08 -5.88
N VAL A 45 -0.72 -0.87 -5.80
CA VAL A 45 -0.92 0.03 -4.66
C VAL A 45 -2.40 0.37 -4.47
N ALA A 46 -3.13 0.68 -5.54
CA ALA A 46 -4.57 0.95 -5.42
C ALA A 46 -5.35 -0.24 -4.87
N ALA A 47 -5.05 -1.46 -5.30
CA ALA A 47 -5.68 -2.67 -4.78
C ALA A 47 -5.31 -2.93 -3.29
N LEU A 48 -4.03 -2.78 -2.94
CA LEU A 48 -3.56 -2.95 -1.58
C LEU A 48 -4.09 -1.86 -0.64
N TRP A 49 -4.26 -0.63 -1.12
CA TRP A 49 -4.88 0.46 -0.37
C TRP A 49 -6.30 0.09 0.05
N GLN A 50 -7.09 -0.57 -0.81
CA GLN A 50 -8.43 -1.06 -0.44
C GLN A 50 -8.36 -2.11 0.67
N VAL A 51 -7.37 -3.01 0.61
CA VAL A 51 -7.14 -4.00 1.69
C VAL A 51 -6.81 -3.30 2.99
N VAL A 52 -5.86 -2.36 2.99
CA VAL A 52 -5.43 -1.65 4.20
C VAL A 52 -6.59 -0.84 4.81
N ASN A 53 -7.42 -0.18 3.99
CA ASN A 53 -8.65 0.46 4.47
C ASN A 53 -9.63 -0.56 5.07
N GLY A 54 -9.84 -1.70 4.39
CA GLY A 54 -10.74 -2.76 4.87
C GLY A 54 -10.27 -3.42 6.18
N LEU A 55 -8.99 -3.28 6.52
CA LEU A 55 -8.42 -3.71 7.81
C LEU A 55 -8.58 -2.66 8.91
N ASP A 56 -9.30 -1.55 8.66
CA ASP A 56 -9.43 -0.41 9.56
C ASP A 56 -8.07 0.20 9.96
N LEU A 57 -7.11 0.19 9.04
CA LEU A 57 -5.88 0.97 9.14
C LEU A 57 -6.10 2.29 8.41
N ASP A 58 -5.38 3.36 8.80
CA ASP A 58 -5.35 4.62 8.07
C ASP A 58 -4.15 4.61 7.09
N PRO A 59 -4.34 4.20 5.81
CA PRO A 59 -3.25 4.12 4.84
C PRO A 59 -2.79 5.48 4.30
N GLY A 60 -3.46 6.57 4.68
CA GLY A 60 -3.27 7.90 4.08
C GLY A 60 -3.75 8.00 2.63
N ASN A 61 -3.49 9.17 2.02
CA ASN A 61 -3.87 9.48 0.65
C ASN A 61 -2.83 8.98 -0.36
N ILE A 62 -3.26 8.20 -1.36
CA ILE A 62 -2.41 7.73 -2.46
C ILE A 62 -2.39 8.68 -3.67
N TYR A 63 -3.21 9.72 -3.66
CA TYR A 63 -3.34 10.67 -4.78
C TYR A 63 -2.02 11.35 -5.15
N GLU A 64 -1.12 11.55 -4.18
CA GLU A 64 0.20 12.16 -4.40
C GLU A 64 1.19 11.25 -5.11
N ILE A 65 0.89 9.94 -5.21
CA ILE A 65 1.80 8.92 -5.77
C ILE A 65 1.52 8.74 -7.29
N GLY A 66 0.33 9.12 -7.75
CA GLY A 66 -0.01 9.19 -9.17
C GLY A 66 -1.51 9.32 -9.42
N ALA A 67 -1.91 10.51 -9.89
CA ALA A 67 -3.03 10.67 -10.82
C ALA A 67 -2.50 10.52 -12.26
#